data_AF-D9XZF3-F1
#
_entry.id   AF-D9XZF3-F1
#
_cell.length_a   1.000
_cell.length_b   1.000
_cell.length_c   1.000
_cell.angle_alpha   90.00
_cell.angle_beta   90.00
_cell.angle_gamma   90.00
#
_symmetry.space_group_name_H-M   'P 1'
#
loop_
_entity.id
_entity.type
_entity.pdbx_description
1 polymer ?
#
loop_
_entity_poly.entity_id
_entity_poly.type
_entity_poly.pdbx_seq_one_letter_code
_entity_poly.pdbx_strand_id
1 'polypeptide(L)'
;MNTRRAIERPTLCDRVAADRIRPHKPSSACPHLRIEVHPMSSARPSAAGIPFPRINRPTSCRTSPELFAHEYEERGYQVAQRIADAQAQCAVCPIAPQCLKWALAHPEETPTGIWAGTTARQRTVLRTRLVSRLGPDWITIVAAVDRARRERVLAARHQPPTVSQARLAHLDREYRRRDNRGPRRPPAAHARGPEPPTPAVRSRAAVAEKVY
;
A
#
# COMPACT_ATOMS: atom_id res chain seq x y z
N MET A 1 -14.64 -29.81 -78.64
CA MET A 1 -15.72 -28.85 -78.36
C MET A 1 -16.43 -29.28 -77.08
N ASN A 2 -16.07 -28.72 -75.93
CA ASN A 2 -17.04 -28.45 -74.87
C ASN A 2 -16.46 -27.38 -73.93
N THR A 3 -17.31 -26.44 -73.59
CA THR A 3 -17.00 -25.13 -73.01
C THR A 3 -16.85 -25.16 -71.49
N ARG A 4 -15.81 -24.45 -71.03
CA ARG A 4 -15.65 -23.68 -69.78
C ARG A 4 -16.74 -23.84 -68.69
N ARG A 5 -16.28 -24.06 -67.45
CA ARG A 5 -16.62 -23.16 -66.33
C ARG A 5 -15.53 -23.21 -65.26
N ALA A 6 -14.80 -22.10 -65.14
CA ALA A 6 -13.89 -21.81 -64.07
C ALA A 6 -14.69 -21.63 -62.77
N ILE A 7 -14.21 -22.26 -61.69
CA ILE A 7 -14.73 -22.06 -60.33
C ILE A 7 -13.98 -20.85 -59.77
N GLU A 8 -14.58 -19.67 -59.87
CA GLU A 8 -14.04 -18.44 -59.28
C GLU A 8 -14.31 -18.43 -57.77
N ARG A 9 -13.24 -18.25 -56.99
CA ARG A 9 -13.27 -18.06 -55.53
C ARG A 9 -13.75 -16.63 -55.23
N PRO A 10 -14.76 -16.43 -54.36
CA PRO A 10 -15.23 -15.09 -54.02
C PRO A 10 -14.20 -14.33 -53.17
N THR A 11 -13.94 -13.08 -53.55
CA THR A 11 -13.05 -12.13 -52.88
C THR A 11 -13.66 -11.54 -51.61
N LEU A 12 -12.80 -11.18 -50.66
CA LEU A 12 -13.05 -10.72 -49.29
C LEU A 12 -13.66 -9.30 -49.18
N CYS A 13 -14.57 -8.92 -50.08
CA CYS A 13 -15.31 -7.63 -50.03
C CYS A 13 -16.84 -7.78 -50.02
N ASP A 14 -17.40 -8.96 -50.26
CA ASP A 14 -18.86 -9.17 -50.38
C ASP A 14 -19.56 -9.64 -49.09
N ARG A 15 -18.94 -9.47 -47.92
CA ARG A 15 -19.53 -9.88 -46.61
C ARG A 15 -20.17 -8.75 -45.79
N VAL A 16 -20.39 -7.57 -46.34
CA VAL A 16 -20.93 -6.40 -45.59
C VAL A 16 -22.35 -5.99 -45.99
N ALA A 17 -23.06 -6.77 -46.82
CA ALA A 17 -24.38 -6.37 -47.31
C ALA A 17 -25.49 -7.41 -47.07
N ALA A 18 -25.78 -7.75 -45.81
CA ALA A 18 -27.04 -8.40 -45.43
C ALA A 18 -27.29 -8.35 -43.92
N ASP A 19 -27.55 -7.15 -43.37
CA ASP A 19 -28.39 -7.07 -42.17
C ASP A 19 -29.24 -5.80 -42.21
N ARG A 20 -30.37 -5.90 -42.94
CA ARG A 20 -31.40 -4.86 -42.99
C ARG A 20 -32.22 -4.93 -41.69
N ILE A 21 -31.74 -4.23 -40.68
CA ILE A 21 -32.54 -3.86 -39.51
C ILE A 21 -33.63 -2.89 -39.99
N ARG A 22 -34.89 -3.30 -39.88
CA ARG A 22 -36.06 -2.46 -40.20
C ARG A 22 -36.13 -1.29 -39.22
N PRO A 23 -36.36 -0.05 -39.67
CA PRO A 23 -36.62 1.06 -38.76
C PRO A 23 -38.05 0.94 -38.20
N HIS A 24 -38.17 0.60 -36.92
CA HIS A 24 -39.44 0.70 -36.20
C HIS A 24 -39.69 2.16 -35.81
N LYS A 25 -40.84 2.67 -36.25
CA LYS A 25 -41.42 3.99 -35.95
C LYS A 25 -41.71 4.12 -34.44
N PRO A 26 -41.17 5.12 -33.71
CA PRO A 26 -41.59 5.35 -32.34
C PRO A 26 -42.96 6.06 -32.35
N SER A 27 -43.98 5.37 -31.84
CA SER A 27 -45.31 5.91 -31.59
C SER A 27 -45.26 6.86 -30.38
N SER A 28 -45.64 8.11 -30.62
CA SER A 28 -45.94 9.11 -29.59
C SER A 28 -47.19 8.70 -28.81
N ALA A 29 -47.10 8.61 -27.48
CA ALA A 29 -48.14 9.03 -26.51
C ALA A 29 -47.94 8.36 -25.14
N CYS A 30 -47.18 9.00 -24.24
CA CYS A 30 -47.43 8.95 -22.80
C CYS A 30 -47.16 10.37 -22.24
N PRO A 31 -48.19 11.19 -21.97
CA PRO A 31 -48.02 12.42 -21.23
C PRO A 31 -48.03 12.09 -19.73
N HIS A 32 -47.20 12.78 -18.95
CA HIS A 32 -47.05 12.69 -17.49
C HIS A 32 -46.14 11.59 -16.91
N LEU A 33 -44.85 11.68 -17.24
CA LEU A 33 -43.84 11.67 -16.18
C LEU A 33 -42.69 12.58 -16.63
N ARG A 34 -42.80 13.88 -16.32
CA ARG A 34 -41.66 14.81 -16.40
C ARG A 34 -40.72 14.38 -15.28
N ILE A 35 -39.81 13.46 -15.57
CA ILE A 35 -38.59 13.34 -14.78
C ILE A 35 -37.85 14.64 -15.09
N GLU A 36 -38.00 15.63 -14.21
CA GLU A 36 -37.07 16.74 -14.16
C GLU A 36 -35.71 16.14 -13.80
N VAL A 37 -34.98 15.76 -14.85
CA VAL A 37 -33.51 15.68 -14.84
C VAL A 37 -33.02 17.10 -14.59
N HIS A 38 -33.12 17.52 -13.32
CA HIS A 38 -32.23 18.55 -12.81
C HIS A 38 -30.83 18.13 -13.25
N PRO A 39 -30.06 19.01 -13.91
CA PRO A 39 -28.65 18.73 -14.07
C PRO A 39 -28.13 18.62 -12.64
N MET A 40 -27.95 17.39 -12.16
CA MET A 40 -27.22 17.15 -10.92
C MET A 40 -25.90 17.84 -11.17
N SER A 41 -25.79 18.95 -10.45
CA SER A 41 -24.66 19.83 -10.25
C SER A 41 -23.45 19.33 -11.02
N SER A 42 -23.06 20.07 -12.05
CA SER A 42 -21.78 19.96 -12.71
C SER A 42 -20.70 19.73 -11.66
N ALA A 43 -20.40 18.46 -11.40
CA ALA A 43 -19.29 18.07 -10.60
C ALA A 43 -18.09 18.45 -11.45
N ARG A 44 -17.58 19.66 -11.24
CA ARG A 44 -16.16 19.93 -11.44
C ARG A 44 -15.45 18.71 -10.85
N PRO A 45 -14.51 18.08 -11.55
CA PRO A 45 -13.92 16.85 -11.05
C PRO A 45 -13.22 17.16 -9.73
N SER A 46 -13.87 16.84 -8.60
CA SER A 46 -13.16 16.51 -7.37
C SER A 46 -12.64 15.09 -7.55
N ALA A 47 -11.70 14.95 -8.49
CA ALA A 47 -11.09 13.67 -8.88
C ALA A 47 -9.68 13.49 -8.28
N ALA A 48 -9.20 14.45 -7.48
CA ALA A 48 -7.85 14.48 -6.93
C ALA A 48 -7.76 14.08 -5.44
N GLY A 49 -8.88 13.80 -4.78
CA GLY A 49 -8.88 13.41 -3.36
C GLY A 49 -8.69 11.92 -3.15
N ILE A 50 -7.87 11.54 -2.16
CA ILE A 50 -7.88 10.18 -1.61
C ILE A 50 -9.20 10.01 -0.86
N PRO A 51 -10.10 9.07 -1.19
CA PRO A 51 -11.37 8.94 -0.48
C PRO A 51 -11.18 8.35 0.91
N PHE A 52 -12.02 8.75 1.87
CA PHE A 52 -12.01 8.14 3.20
C PHE A 52 -12.33 6.64 3.11
N PRO A 53 -11.61 5.76 3.84
CA PRO A 53 -11.87 4.32 3.80
C PRO A 53 -13.27 3.97 4.28
N ARG A 54 -13.98 3.16 3.48
CA ARG A 54 -15.26 2.58 3.90
C ARG A 54 -15.00 1.45 4.88
N ILE A 55 -15.68 1.49 6.02
CA ILE A 55 -15.70 0.42 7.02
C ILE A 55 -17.14 0.18 7.45
N ASN A 56 -17.53 -1.08 7.56
CA ASN A 56 -18.89 -1.52 7.92
C ASN A 56 -19.00 -1.95 9.39
N ARG A 57 -17.97 -1.70 10.19
CA ARG A 57 -17.91 -1.98 11.62
C ARG A 57 -17.50 -0.71 12.36
N PRO A 58 -17.94 -0.53 13.62
CA PRO A 58 -17.50 0.59 14.44
C PRO A 58 -15.99 0.52 14.67
N THR A 59 -15.34 1.69 14.69
CA THR A 59 -13.92 1.86 15.01
C THR A 59 -13.78 2.49 16.39
N SER A 60 -12.69 2.20 17.11
CA SER A 60 -12.45 2.75 18.44
C SER A 60 -12.54 4.29 18.47
N CYS A 61 -12.08 4.96 17.41
CA CYS A 61 -12.16 6.42 17.29
C CYS A 61 -13.57 6.98 17.08
N ARG A 62 -14.54 6.16 16.69
CA ARG A 62 -15.95 6.56 16.60
C ARG A 62 -16.71 6.24 17.88
N THR A 63 -16.32 5.17 18.58
CA THR A 63 -16.97 4.77 19.84
C THR A 63 -16.45 5.55 21.04
N SER A 64 -15.20 6.02 20.98
CA SER A 64 -14.53 6.75 22.07
C SER A 64 -13.72 7.94 21.51
N PRO A 65 -14.37 8.99 20.96
CA PRO A 65 -13.68 10.12 20.32
C PRO A 65 -12.72 10.87 21.26
N GLU A 66 -13.05 10.96 22.55
CA GLU A 66 -12.29 11.62 23.59
C GLU A 66 -10.87 11.07 23.75
N LEU A 67 -10.67 9.78 23.49
CA LEU A 67 -9.34 9.15 23.56
C LEU A 67 -8.40 9.66 22.44
N PHE A 68 -8.96 10.09 21.32
CA PHE A 68 -8.21 10.53 20.14
C PHE A 68 -8.12 12.06 20.04
N ALA A 69 -8.80 12.78 20.93
CA ALA A 69 -8.68 14.22 21.06
C ALA A 69 -7.27 14.58 21.56
N HIS A 70 -6.57 15.42 20.80
CA HIS A 70 -5.24 15.88 21.15
C HIS A 70 -4.95 17.19 20.44
N GLU A 71 -4.69 18.25 21.20
CA GLU A 71 -4.29 19.54 20.67
C GLU A 71 -2.78 19.61 20.43
N TYR A 72 -2.37 20.51 19.53
CA TYR A 72 -0.98 20.61 19.08
C TYR A 72 -0.01 21.02 20.22
N GLU A 73 -0.50 21.78 21.20
CA GLU A 73 0.32 22.38 22.26
C GLU A 73 0.43 21.51 23.53
N GLU A 74 -0.40 20.47 23.64
CA GLU A 74 -0.41 19.58 24.80
C GLU A 74 0.91 18.84 24.98
N ARG A 75 1.46 18.90 26.19
CA ARG A 75 2.72 18.23 26.57
C ARG A 75 2.63 17.66 27.98
N GLY A 76 3.52 16.72 28.31
CA GLY A 76 3.63 16.11 29.62
C GLY A 76 3.44 14.60 29.61
N TYR A 77 3.76 13.96 30.73
CA TYR A 77 3.74 12.49 30.85
C TYR A 77 2.34 11.91 30.65
N GLN A 78 1.32 12.47 31.30
CA GLN A 78 -0.07 12.05 31.14
C GLN A 78 -0.55 12.17 29.69
N VAL A 79 -0.15 13.25 28.99
CA VAL A 79 -0.46 13.43 27.56
C VAL A 79 0.21 12.33 26.73
N ALA A 80 1.48 12.02 26.99
CA ALA A 80 2.20 10.96 26.30
C ALA A 80 1.56 9.58 26.50
N GLN A 81 1.06 9.28 27.71
CA GLN A 81 0.31 8.04 27.97
C GLN A 81 -0.98 7.97 27.16
N ARG A 82 -1.81 9.03 27.17
CA ARG A 82 -3.04 9.06 26.35
C ARG A 82 -2.76 8.89 24.86
N ILE A 83 -1.69 9.52 24.36
CA ILE A 83 -1.25 9.34 22.97
C ILE A 83 -0.88 7.88 22.71
N ALA A 84 -0.13 7.24 23.61
CA ALA A 84 0.26 5.84 23.48
C ALA A 84 -0.96 4.91 23.47
N ASP A 85 -1.97 5.17 24.33
CA ASP A 85 -3.21 4.39 24.38
C ASP A 85 -4.00 4.51 23.07
N ALA A 86 -4.17 5.73 22.56
CA ALA A 86 -4.82 5.97 21.27
C ALA A 86 -4.03 5.34 20.10
N GLN A 87 -2.71 5.34 20.17
CA GLN A 87 -1.84 4.68 19.19
C GLN A 87 -2.01 3.17 19.21
N ALA A 88 -2.09 2.55 20.38
CA ALA A 88 -2.34 1.12 20.53
C ALA A 88 -3.68 0.72 19.90
N GLN A 89 -4.73 1.52 20.12
CA GLN A 89 -6.04 1.32 19.48
C GLN A 89 -5.98 1.50 17.95
N CYS A 90 -5.19 2.45 17.46
CA CYS A 90 -4.97 2.63 16.03
C CYS A 90 -4.19 1.46 15.40
N ALA A 91 -3.24 0.85 16.11
CA ALA A 91 -2.39 -0.21 15.59
C ALA A 91 -3.17 -1.48 15.21
N VAL A 92 -4.27 -1.76 15.91
CA VAL A 92 -5.16 -2.89 15.62
C VAL A 92 -6.27 -2.55 14.63
N CYS A 93 -6.40 -1.29 14.22
CA CYS A 93 -7.48 -0.85 13.34
C CYS A 93 -7.22 -1.31 11.89
N PRO A 94 -8.16 -2.06 11.26
CA PRO A 94 -7.95 -2.64 9.93
C PRO A 94 -7.83 -1.60 8.80
N ILE A 95 -8.30 -0.37 9.04
CA ILE A 95 -8.25 0.73 8.08
C ILE A 95 -7.16 1.76 8.39
N ALA A 96 -6.29 1.53 9.39
CA ALA A 96 -5.26 2.48 9.77
C ALA A 96 -4.37 2.95 8.57
N PRO A 97 -3.93 2.07 7.64
CA PRO A 97 -3.14 2.52 6.50
C PRO A 97 -3.89 3.49 5.57
N GLN A 98 -5.17 3.23 5.31
CA GLN A 98 -6.01 4.09 4.47
C GLN A 98 -6.40 5.38 5.19
N CYS A 99 -6.68 5.29 6.50
CA CYS A 99 -6.95 6.43 7.36
C CYS A 99 -5.75 7.39 7.39
N LEU A 100 -4.52 6.87 7.48
CA LEU A 100 -3.32 7.70 7.41
C LEU A 100 -3.20 8.43 6.06
N LYS A 101 -3.38 7.73 4.94
CA LYS A 101 -3.34 8.36 3.60
C LYS A 101 -4.36 9.48 3.48
N TRP A 102 -5.57 9.24 3.96
CA TRP A 102 -6.64 10.22 3.94
C TRP A 102 -6.29 11.46 4.79
N ALA A 103 -5.86 11.25 6.04
CA ALA A 103 -5.50 12.33 6.96
C ALA A 103 -4.31 13.16 6.45
N LEU A 104 -3.36 12.55 5.74
CA LEU A 104 -2.27 13.29 5.10
C LEU A 104 -2.75 14.12 3.91
N ALA A 105 -3.75 13.66 3.16
CA ALA A 105 -4.28 14.36 1.99
C ALA A 105 -5.28 15.47 2.33
N HIS A 106 -5.91 15.43 3.52
CA HIS A 106 -6.93 16.38 3.97
C HIS A 106 -6.46 17.08 5.26
N PRO A 107 -5.44 17.96 5.18
CA PRO A 107 -4.91 18.65 6.36
C PRO A 107 -5.94 19.58 7.00
N GLU A 108 -6.84 20.17 6.21
CA GLU A 108 -7.89 21.08 6.71
C GLU A 108 -8.97 20.35 7.50
N GLU A 109 -9.26 19.09 7.16
CA GLU A 109 -10.22 18.25 7.89
C GLU A 109 -9.59 17.55 9.10
N THR A 110 -8.26 17.49 9.15
CA THR A 110 -7.52 16.85 10.25
C THR A 110 -6.50 17.80 10.90
N PRO A 111 -6.91 19.00 11.35
CA PRO A 111 -5.99 19.97 11.94
C PRO A 111 -5.42 19.49 13.27
N THR A 112 -6.21 18.74 14.05
CA THR A 112 -5.88 18.26 15.39
C THR A 112 -6.16 16.76 15.54
N GLY A 113 -5.95 16.21 16.74
CA GLY A 113 -6.26 14.85 17.09
C GLY A 113 -5.31 13.78 16.54
N ILE A 114 -5.57 12.55 16.96
CA ILE A 114 -4.79 11.37 16.61
C ILE A 114 -5.50 10.62 15.49
N TRP A 115 -4.82 10.51 14.34
CA TRP A 115 -5.34 9.83 13.15
C TRP A 115 -4.38 8.73 12.74
N ALA A 116 -4.88 7.48 12.66
CA ALA A 116 -4.07 6.31 12.33
C ALA A 116 -2.77 6.20 13.17
N GLY A 117 -2.86 6.54 14.46
CA GLY A 117 -1.74 6.52 15.39
C GLY A 117 -0.76 7.69 15.24
N THR A 118 -1.12 8.71 14.46
CA THR A 118 -0.27 9.89 14.24
C THR A 118 -0.89 11.16 14.80
N THR A 119 -0.08 11.98 15.47
CA THR A 119 -0.46 13.33 15.92
C THR A 119 -0.39 14.33 14.77
N ALA A 120 -1.01 15.51 14.92
CA ALA A 120 -0.94 16.58 13.92
C ALA A 120 0.50 17.00 13.57
N ARG A 121 1.39 17.04 14.58
CA ARG A 121 2.82 17.31 14.39
C ARG A 121 3.51 16.22 13.56
N GLN A 122 3.24 14.95 13.85
CA GLN A 122 3.80 13.83 13.08
C GLN A 122 3.31 13.85 11.63
N ARG A 123 2.01 14.14 11.39
CA ARG A 123 1.44 14.29 10.06
C ARG A 123 2.10 15.41 9.26
N THR A 124 2.44 16.54 9.91
CA THR A 124 3.17 17.64 9.27
C THR A 124 4.54 17.18 8.76
N VAL A 125 5.31 16.48 9.59
CA VAL A 125 6.61 15.91 9.19
C VAL A 125 6.45 14.91 8.04
N LEU A 126 5.43 14.05 8.08
CA LEU A 126 5.15 13.08 7.02
C LEU A 126 4.80 13.76 5.69
N ARG A 127 3.96 14.81 5.71
CA ARG A 127 3.64 15.61 4.51
C ARG A 127 4.89 16.25 3.90
N THR A 128 5.75 16.87 4.71
CA THR A 128 7.02 17.44 4.22
C THR A 128 7.90 16.38 3.55
N ARG A 129 7.99 15.19 4.13
CA ARG A 129 8.74 14.06 3.53
C ARG A 129 8.12 13.59 2.21
N LEU A 130 6.79 13.57 2.10
CA LEU A 130 6.09 13.20 0.86
C LEU A 130 6.35 14.23 -0.24
N VAL A 131 6.24 15.52 0.08
CA VAL A 131 6.54 16.61 -0.85
C VAL A 131 7.99 16.54 -1.33
N SER A 132 8.94 16.29 -0.42
CA SER A 132 10.35 16.15 -0.78
C SER A 132 10.64 14.96 -1.70
N ARG A 133 9.88 13.86 -1.59
CA ARG A 133 10.12 12.63 -2.36
C ARG A 133 9.35 12.54 -3.67
N LEU A 134 8.12 13.06 -3.70
CA LEU A 134 7.18 12.89 -4.82
C LEU A 134 6.83 14.22 -5.49
N GLY A 135 7.26 15.36 -4.94
CA GLY A 135 6.91 16.68 -5.41
C GLY A 135 5.61 17.23 -4.80
N PRO A 136 5.20 18.45 -5.21
CA PRO A 136 4.03 19.12 -4.65
C PRO A 136 2.71 18.37 -4.93
N ASP A 137 2.62 17.66 -6.06
CA ASP A 137 1.44 16.88 -6.47
C ASP A 137 1.44 15.43 -5.94
N TRP A 138 2.03 15.22 -4.76
CA TRP A 138 2.14 13.88 -4.18
C TRP A 138 0.77 13.22 -3.94
N ILE A 139 -0.29 14.01 -3.69
CA ILE A 139 -1.64 13.51 -3.44
C ILE A 139 -2.15 12.77 -4.69
N THR A 140 -2.03 13.36 -5.87
CA THR A 140 -2.44 12.76 -7.14
C THR A 140 -1.66 11.48 -7.42
N ILE A 141 -0.35 11.49 -7.18
CA ILE A 141 0.51 10.31 -7.36
C ILE A 141 0.05 9.16 -6.45
N VAL A 142 -0.15 9.44 -5.15
CA VAL A 142 -0.60 8.42 -4.19
C VAL A 142 -2.00 7.92 -4.53
N ALA A 143 -2.90 8.81 -4.93
CA ALA A 143 -4.26 8.45 -5.35
C ALA A 143 -4.27 7.54 -6.58
N ALA A 144 -3.44 7.82 -7.58
CA ALA A 144 -3.28 7.00 -8.78
C ALA A 144 -2.73 5.60 -8.45
N VAL A 145 -1.70 5.53 -7.59
CA VAL A 145 -1.13 4.25 -7.14
C VAL A 145 -2.14 3.42 -6.36
N ASP A 146 -2.95 4.05 -5.49
CA ASP A 146 -3.97 3.34 -4.72
C ASP A 146 -5.10 2.82 -5.61
N ARG A 147 -5.55 3.63 -6.59
CA ARG A 147 -6.53 3.21 -7.60
C ARG A 147 -6.03 2.00 -8.38
N ALA A 148 -4.82 2.07 -8.94
CA ALA A 148 -4.23 0.97 -9.70
C ALA A 148 -4.07 -0.31 -8.85
N ARG A 149 -3.72 -0.16 -7.56
CA ARG A 149 -3.68 -1.30 -6.62
C ARG A 149 -5.06 -1.93 -6.43
N ARG A 150 -6.11 -1.13 -6.24
CA ARG A 150 -7.49 -1.63 -6.08
C ARG A 150 -7.96 -2.36 -7.33
N GLU A 151 -7.74 -1.79 -8.50
CA GLU A 151 -8.08 -2.40 -9.79
C GLU A 151 -7.39 -3.75 -9.98
N ARG A 152 -6.09 -3.87 -9.65
CA ARG A 152 -5.37 -5.15 -9.70
C ARG A 152 -5.96 -6.19 -8.75
N VAL A 153 -6.33 -5.80 -7.52
CA VAL A 153 -6.95 -6.72 -6.56
C VAL A 153 -8.31 -7.20 -7.05
N LEU A 154 -9.12 -6.32 -7.64
CA LEU A 154 -10.40 -6.67 -8.23
C LEU A 154 -10.23 -7.59 -9.44
N ALA A 155 -9.35 -7.24 -10.36
CA ALA A 155 -9.03 -8.07 -11.53
C ALA A 155 -8.56 -9.48 -11.11
N ALA A 156 -7.68 -9.58 -10.11
CA ALA A 156 -7.19 -10.86 -9.60
C ALA A 156 -8.30 -11.74 -8.97
N ARG A 157 -9.39 -11.14 -8.46
CA ARG A 157 -10.56 -11.90 -7.96
C ARG A 157 -11.37 -12.49 -9.12
N HIS A 158 -11.54 -11.74 -10.20
CA HIS A 158 -12.35 -12.16 -11.35
C HIS A 158 -11.57 -13.03 -12.34
N GLN A 159 -10.25 -12.90 -12.36
CA GLN A 159 -9.36 -13.66 -13.22
C GLN A 159 -8.22 -14.25 -12.37
N PRO A 160 -8.46 -15.39 -11.71
CA PRO A 160 -7.40 -16.05 -10.93
C PRO A 160 -6.26 -16.49 -11.86
N PRO A 161 -5.00 -16.45 -11.38
CA PRO A 161 -3.87 -16.87 -12.18
C PRO A 161 -4.00 -18.34 -12.56
N THR A 162 -3.59 -18.69 -13.77
CA THR A 162 -3.46 -20.09 -14.16
C THR A 162 -2.40 -20.78 -13.30
N VAL A 163 -2.45 -22.11 -13.21
CA VAL A 163 -1.45 -22.90 -12.44
C VAL A 163 -0.02 -22.57 -12.86
N SER A 164 0.22 -22.40 -14.17
CA SER A 164 1.52 -22.00 -14.71
C SER A 164 1.96 -20.60 -14.23
N GLN A 165 1.05 -19.62 -14.29
CA GLN A 165 1.31 -18.26 -13.81
C GLN A 165 1.60 -18.24 -12.30
N ALA A 166 0.84 -19.00 -11.51
CA ALA A 166 1.06 -19.12 -10.07
C ALA A 166 2.42 -19.78 -9.76
N ARG A 167 2.82 -20.82 -10.51
CA ARG A 167 4.12 -21.49 -10.38
C ARG A 167 5.27 -20.55 -10.70
N LEU A 168 5.18 -19.78 -11.78
CA LEU A 168 6.19 -18.78 -12.14
C LEU A 168 6.30 -17.69 -11.06
N ALA A 169 5.18 -17.17 -10.55
CA ALA A 169 5.17 -16.18 -9.48
C ALA A 169 5.78 -16.72 -8.17
N HIS A 170 5.63 -18.00 -7.89
CA HIS A 170 6.30 -18.66 -6.75
C HIS A 170 7.81 -18.68 -6.94
N LEU A 171 8.30 -19.16 -8.09
CA LEU A 171 9.72 -19.24 -8.41
C LEU A 171 10.41 -17.87 -8.35
N ASP A 172 9.76 -16.82 -8.88
CA ASP A 172 10.27 -15.45 -8.82
C ASP A 172 10.42 -14.94 -7.38
N ARG A 173 9.47 -15.25 -6.48
CA ARG A 173 9.60 -14.93 -5.04
C ARG A 173 10.75 -15.69 -4.38
N GLU A 174 10.97 -16.95 -4.75
CA GLU A 174 12.11 -17.72 -4.25
C GLU A 174 13.44 -17.17 -4.72
N TYR A 175 13.52 -16.79 -5.99
CA TYR A 175 14.71 -16.16 -6.57
C TYR A 175 15.03 -14.84 -5.87
N ARG A 176 14.06 -13.94 -5.74
CA ARG A 176 14.23 -12.68 -5.00
C ARG A 176 14.64 -12.88 -3.54
N ARG A 177 14.14 -13.93 -2.87
CA ARG A 177 14.56 -14.26 -1.50
C ARG A 177 16.01 -14.73 -1.41
N ARG A 178 16.53 -15.42 -2.43
CA ARG A 178 17.93 -15.85 -2.49
C ARG A 178 18.85 -14.67 -2.74
N ASP A 179 18.50 -13.80 -3.69
CA ASP A 179 19.30 -12.61 -4.01
C ASP A 179 19.36 -11.63 -2.84
N ASN A 180 18.23 -11.40 -2.17
CA ASN A 180 18.17 -10.50 -1.00
C ASN A 180 18.88 -11.05 0.24
N ARG A 181 19.36 -12.31 0.23
CA ARG A 181 20.10 -12.89 1.36
C ARG A 181 21.51 -12.30 1.50
N GLY A 182 21.97 -11.55 0.49
CA GLY A 182 23.32 -10.98 0.44
C GLY A 182 24.41 -12.05 0.54
N PRO A 183 25.69 -11.69 0.34
CA PRO A 183 26.77 -12.56 0.79
C PRO A 183 26.62 -12.76 2.31
N ARG A 184 26.65 -14.02 2.78
CA ARG A 184 26.73 -14.28 4.22
C ARG A 184 27.93 -13.49 4.74
N ARG A 185 27.73 -12.56 5.67
CA ARG A 185 28.83 -11.93 6.40
C ARG A 185 29.65 -13.10 6.97
N PRO A 186 30.94 -13.24 6.62
CA PRO A 186 31.74 -14.32 7.18
C PRO A 186 31.63 -14.24 8.71
N PRO A 187 31.60 -15.38 9.42
CA PRO A 187 31.62 -15.36 10.87
C PRO A 187 32.78 -14.44 11.28
N ALA A 188 32.52 -13.51 12.20
CA ALA A 188 33.57 -12.64 12.71
C ALA A 188 34.73 -13.55 13.10
N ALA A 189 35.87 -13.41 12.43
CA ALA A 189 37.08 -14.11 12.84
C ALA A 189 37.26 -13.73 14.31
N HIS A 190 37.11 -14.71 15.21
CA HIS A 190 37.43 -14.50 16.61
C HIS A 190 38.88 -14.03 16.62
N ALA A 191 39.07 -12.73 16.86
CA ALA A 191 40.38 -12.20 17.16
C ALA A 191 40.85 -13.02 18.35
N ARG A 192 41.83 -13.91 18.12
CA ARG A 192 42.57 -14.54 19.20
C ARG A 192 43.07 -13.37 20.04
N GLY A 193 42.54 -13.24 21.26
CA GLY A 193 43.07 -12.29 22.23
C GLY A 193 44.56 -12.58 22.45
N PRO A 194 45.34 -11.61 22.93
CA PRO A 194 46.74 -11.82 23.23
C PRO A 194 46.90 -13.04 24.14
N GLU A 195 47.82 -13.94 23.79
CA GLU A 195 48.13 -15.13 24.61
C GLU A 195 48.45 -14.70 26.05
N PRO A 196 47.92 -15.41 27.06
CA PRO A 196 48.31 -15.16 28.44
C PRO A 196 49.81 -15.49 28.61
N PRO A 197 50.56 -14.71 29.41
CA PRO A 197 51.98 -14.98 29.63
C PRO A 197 52.17 -16.35 30.29
N THR A 198 53.12 -17.12 29.76
CA THR A 198 53.52 -18.44 30.26
C THR A 198 53.95 -18.35 31.74
N PRO A 199 53.46 -19.23 32.64
CA PRO A 199 53.92 -19.23 34.02
C PRO A 199 55.39 -19.67 34.11
N ALA A 200 56.21 -18.86 34.76
CA ALA A 200 57.61 -19.16 35.04
C ALA A 200 57.73 -20.46 35.86
N VAL A 201 58.43 -21.44 35.30
CA VAL A 201 58.80 -22.68 35.98
C VAL A 201 59.78 -22.33 37.11
N ARG A 202 59.32 -22.36 38.36
CA ARG A 202 60.22 -22.34 39.53
C ARG A 202 60.81 -23.74 39.72
N SER A 203 62.05 -23.92 39.29
CA SER A 203 62.85 -25.11 39.59
C SER A 203 63.11 -25.22 41.09
N ARG A 204 62.65 -26.31 41.70
CA ARG A 204 63.00 -26.74 43.07
C ARG A 204 64.25 -27.62 43.01
N ALA A 205 65.40 -27.07 43.35
CA ALA A 205 66.61 -27.75 43.81
C ALA A 205 67.57 -26.65 44.32
N ALA A 206 68.25 -26.71 45.45
CA ALA A 206 68.40 -27.73 46.47
C ALA A 206 68.72 -27.02 47.81
N VAL A 207 68.39 -27.69 48.91
CA VAL A 207 68.75 -27.35 50.29
C VAL A 207 70.11 -27.99 50.60
N ALA A 208 71.10 -27.19 51.01
CA ALA A 208 72.28 -27.47 51.83
C ALA A 208 73.16 -26.19 51.77
N GLU A 209 73.76 -25.61 52.81
CA GLU A 209 74.32 -26.17 54.03
C GLU A 209 74.71 -25.00 55.00
N LYS A 210 74.60 -25.24 56.33
CA LYS A 210 75.36 -24.69 57.51
C LYS A 210 75.64 -23.16 57.60
N VAL A 211 75.30 -22.42 58.66
CA VAL A 211 75.66 -22.55 60.09
C VAL A 211 77.16 -22.80 60.32
N TYR A 212 77.98 -21.77 60.11
CA TYR A 212 78.80 -21.08 61.13
C TYR A 212 79.41 -19.81 60.52
#